data_AF-A0A447QYQ1-F1
#
_entry.id   AF-A0A447QYQ1-F1
#
_cell.length_a   1.000
_cell.length_b   1.000
_cell.length_c   1.000
_cell.angle_alpha   90.00
_cell.angle_beta   90.00
_cell.angle_gamma   90.00
#
_symmetry.space_group_name_H-M   'P 1'
#
loop_
_entity.id
_entity.type
_entity.pdbx_description
1 polymer ?
#
loop_
_entity_poly.entity_id
_entity_poly.type
_entity_poly.pdbx_seq_one_letter_code
_entity_poly.pdbx_strand_id
1 'polypeptide(L)'
;MSDDISMGSPSSAGEQGVLRSMQEVAMSSQEASKMLRTYNIAWWGNNYYDVNELGHISVCPDPDVPEARVDLAKLVKAREAQGQRLPALFCFPQILQHRLRSINAAFKRARESYGYNGDYFLVYPIKVNQHRRVIESLIHSGEPLGLEAGRKLN
;
A
#
# COMPACT_ATOMS: atom_id res chain seq x y z
N MET A 1 27.90 47.81 -11.47
CA MET A 1 26.94 47.25 -10.52
C MET A 1 25.88 46.57 -11.36
N SER A 2 26.08 45.28 -11.57
CA SER A 2 25.31 44.43 -12.47
C SER A 2 24.39 43.60 -11.60
N ASP A 3 23.10 43.90 -11.61
CA ASP A 3 22.08 43.07 -10.96
C ASP A 3 21.52 42.10 -12.01
N ASP A 4 22.10 40.91 -11.99
CA ASP A 4 21.76 39.75 -12.81
C ASP A 4 20.53 39.08 -12.17
N ILE A 5 19.33 39.42 -12.64
CA ILE A 5 18.09 38.74 -12.23
C ILE A 5 18.02 37.41 -12.99
N SER A 6 18.64 36.39 -12.39
CA SER A 6 18.47 35.00 -12.77
C SER A 6 17.02 34.58 -12.51
N MET A 7 16.18 34.58 -13.55
CA MET A 7 14.91 33.86 -13.52
C MET A 7 15.21 32.37 -13.47
N GLY A 8 15.08 31.79 -12.27
CA GLY A 8 15.15 30.36 -12.06
C GLY A 8 14.12 29.64 -12.93
N SER A 9 14.61 28.76 -13.79
CA SER A 9 13.81 27.80 -14.55
C SER A 9 12.88 27.03 -13.60
N PRO A 10 11.60 26.80 -13.93
CA PRO A 10 10.77 25.90 -13.16
C PRO A 10 11.36 24.50 -13.27
N SER A 11 11.85 23.99 -12.14
CA SER A 11 12.24 22.60 -11.94
C SER A 11 11.12 21.70 -12.44
N SER A 12 11.44 20.84 -13.41
CA SER A 12 10.53 19.82 -13.91
C SER A 12 10.14 18.89 -12.75
N ALA A 13 8.96 19.14 -12.18
CA ALA A 13 8.29 18.16 -11.34
C ALA A 13 8.24 16.86 -12.15
N GLY A 14 8.95 15.84 -11.64
CA GLY A 14 9.17 14.60 -12.36
C GLY A 14 7.86 14.04 -12.88
N GLU A 15 7.82 13.76 -14.18
CA GLU A 15 6.80 12.92 -14.77
C GLU A 15 6.85 11.56 -14.06
N GLN A 16 6.03 11.40 -13.02
CA GLN A 16 5.69 10.09 -12.51
C GLN A 16 4.73 9.49 -13.53
N GLY A 17 5.29 8.92 -14.59
CA GLY A 17 4.54 8.06 -15.49
C GLY A 17 3.79 7.02 -14.67
N VAL A 18 2.52 6.82 -15.00
CA VAL A 18 1.65 5.83 -14.33
C VAL A 18 2.32 4.46 -14.42
N LEU A 19 2.77 3.92 -13.29
CA LEU A 19 3.40 2.60 -13.24
C LEU A 19 2.36 1.52 -13.53
N ARG A 20 2.50 0.84 -14.67
CA ARG A 20 1.60 -0.24 -15.07
C ARG A 20 1.99 -1.56 -14.45
N SER A 21 0.99 -2.44 -14.30
CA SER A 21 1.23 -3.81 -13.86
C SER A 21 2.00 -4.57 -14.93
N MET A 22 2.98 -5.37 -14.50
CA MET A 22 3.67 -6.27 -15.41
C MET A 22 2.73 -7.33 -15.99
N GLN A 23 1.60 -7.63 -15.34
CA GLN A 23 0.59 -8.53 -15.89
C GLN A 23 -0.11 -7.94 -17.13
N GLU A 24 -0.26 -6.62 -17.18
CA GLU A 24 -0.82 -5.90 -18.33
C GLU A 24 0.17 -5.85 -19.51
N VAL A 25 1.47 -5.86 -19.22
CA VAL A 25 2.55 -5.65 -20.20
C VAL A 25 3.23 -6.95 -20.65
N ALA A 26 3.28 -7.98 -19.81
CA ALA A 26 4.09 -9.19 -20.03
C ALA A 26 3.49 -10.22 -21.01
N MET A 27 2.46 -9.86 -21.78
CA MET A 27 1.89 -10.76 -22.79
C MET A 27 2.86 -11.18 -23.90
N SER A 28 4.08 -10.62 -23.98
CA SER A 28 5.05 -10.91 -25.05
C SER A 28 6.33 -11.65 -24.63
N SER A 29 6.61 -11.87 -23.33
CA SER A 29 7.84 -12.54 -22.87
C SER A 29 7.57 -13.76 -21.99
N GLN A 30 8.09 -14.91 -22.43
CA GLN A 30 7.88 -16.21 -21.80
C GLN A 30 8.65 -16.35 -20.47
N GLU A 31 9.82 -15.73 -20.35
CA GLU A 31 10.65 -15.74 -19.13
C GLU A 31 10.06 -14.84 -18.04
N ALA A 32 9.61 -13.62 -18.40
CA ALA A 32 8.92 -12.72 -17.49
C ALA A 32 7.64 -13.37 -16.93
N SER A 33 6.86 -13.99 -17.82
CA SER A 33 5.66 -14.73 -17.44
C SER A 33 5.95 -15.89 -16.48
N LYS A 34 7.06 -16.62 -16.69
CA LYS A 34 7.50 -17.73 -15.83
C LYS A 34 7.91 -17.24 -14.44
N MET A 35 8.63 -16.13 -14.34
CA MET A 35 9.04 -15.54 -13.07
C MET A 35 7.83 -15.08 -12.24
N LEU A 36 6.88 -14.36 -12.86
CA LEU A 36 5.65 -13.91 -12.21
C LEU A 36 4.84 -15.08 -11.63
N ARG A 37 4.72 -16.16 -12.39
CA ARG A 37 4.03 -17.39 -11.96
C ARG A 37 4.78 -18.17 -10.89
N THR A 38 6.11 -18.08 -10.84
CA THR A 38 6.90 -18.81 -9.83
C THR A 38 6.75 -18.15 -8.47
N TYR A 39 6.81 -16.82 -8.42
CA TYR A 39 6.66 -16.07 -7.15
C TYR A 39 5.20 -15.87 -6.73
N ASN A 40 4.24 -16.09 -7.65
CA ASN A 40 2.80 -16.07 -7.37
C ASN A 40 2.35 -14.79 -6.63
N ILE A 41 2.98 -13.66 -6.93
CA ILE A 41 2.71 -12.37 -6.27
C ILE A 41 1.24 -11.99 -6.45
N ALA A 42 0.63 -12.32 -7.59
CA ALA A 42 -0.79 -12.12 -7.84
C ALA A 42 -1.71 -12.75 -6.76
N TRP A 43 -1.30 -13.88 -6.16
CA TRP A 43 -2.13 -14.61 -5.20
C TRP A 43 -2.05 -14.05 -3.78
N TRP A 44 -0.86 -13.69 -3.31
CA TRP A 44 -0.66 -13.19 -1.94
C TRP A 44 -0.56 -11.67 -1.86
N GLY A 45 -0.22 -11.00 -2.96
CA GLY A 45 -0.06 -9.56 -3.04
C GLY A 45 -1.37 -8.78 -2.90
N ASN A 46 -2.51 -9.43 -3.17
CA ASN A 46 -3.86 -8.90 -2.94
C ASN A 46 -4.04 -7.47 -3.49
N ASN A 47 -3.51 -7.22 -4.70
CA ASN A 47 -3.43 -5.94 -5.40
C ASN A 47 -2.60 -4.84 -4.72
N TYR A 48 -2.06 -5.08 -3.53
CA TYR A 48 -1.14 -4.15 -2.85
C TYR A 48 0.29 -4.27 -3.36
N TYR A 49 0.73 -5.47 -3.70
CA TYR A 49 2.06 -5.72 -4.23
C TYR A 49 1.93 -6.38 -5.58
N ASP A 50 2.74 -5.92 -6.52
CA ASP A 50 2.80 -6.46 -7.87
C ASP A 50 4.16 -6.14 -8.49
N VAL A 51 4.49 -6.78 -9.59
CA VAL A 51 5.66 -6.39 -10.39
C VAL A 51 5.20 -5.34 -11.41
N ASN A 52 6.00 -4.31 -11.67
CA ASN A 52 5.73 -3.30 -12.67
C ASN A 52 6.36 -3.67 -14.04
N GLU A 53 6.03 -2.92 -15.08
CA GLU A 53 6.55 -3.10 -16.45
C GLU A 53 8.09 -3.08 -16.58
N LEU A 54 8.82 -2.54 -15.59
CA LEU A 54 10.28 -2.53 -15.53
C LEU A 54 10.85 -3.80 -14.87
N GLY A 55 10.01 -4.74 -14.43
CA GLY A 55 10.42 -5.93 -13.69
C GLY A 55 10.72 -5.67 -12.21
N HIS A 56 10.42 -4.48 -11.69
CA HIS A 56 10.60 -4.16 -10.28
C HIS A 56 9.34 -4.44 -9.47
N ILE A 57 9.51 -4.80 -8.20
CA ILE A 57 8.38 -4.86 -7.27
C ILE A 57 7.86 -3.45 -6.99
N SER A 58 6.54 -3.31 -7.06
CA SER A 58 5.78 -2.10 -6.82
C SER A 58 4.78 -2.33 -5.69
N VAL A 59 4.42 -1.25 -5.00
CA VAL A 59 3.38 -1.22 -3.99
C VAL A 59 2.28 -0.26 -4.43
N CYS A 60 1.04 -0.70 -4.35
CA CYS A 60 -0.17 0.10 -4.43
C CYS A 60 -0.80 0.13 -3.02
N PRO A 61 -0.53 1.16 -2.20
CA PRO A 61 -0.99 1.18 -0.82
C PRO A 61 -2.52 1.17 -0.68
N ASP A 62 -3.23 1.68 -1.69
CA ASP A 62 -4.69 1.68 -1.76
C ASP A 62 -5.17 1.18 -3.14
N PRO A 63 -5.65 -0.07 -3.23
CA PRO A 63 -6.19 -0.64 -4.47
C PRO A 63 -7.41 0.09 -5.05
N ASP A 64 -8.10 0.94 -4.28
CA ASP A 64 -9.19 1.78 -4.77
C ASP A 64 -8.66 2.89 -5.72
N VAL A 65 -7.36 3.21 -5.64
CA VAL A 65 -6.66 4.20 -6.47
C VAL A 65 -5.46 3.52 -7.16
N PRO A 66 -5.71 2.66 -8.18
CA PRO A 66 -4.69 1.78 -8.76
C PRO A 66 -3.52 2.50 -9.42
N GLU A 67 -3.67 3.78 -9.77
CA GLU A 67 -2.63 4.66 -10.30
C GLU A 67 -1.63 5.13 -9.23
N ALA A 68 -1.99 5.09 -7.95
CA ALA A 68 -1.15 5.52 -6.83
C ALA A 68 -0.09 4.47 -6.44
N ARG A 69 0.68 4.03 -7.44
CA ARG A 69 1.72 3.00 -7.31
C ARG A 69 3.09 3.59 -7.09
N VAL A 70 3.89 2.89 -6.30
CA VAL A 70 5.27 3.25 -5.98
C VAL A 70 6.20 2.08 -6.32
N ASP A 71 7.23 2.35 -7.11
CA ASP A 71 8.32 1.40 -7.37
C ASP A 71 9.21 1.30 -6.11
N LEU A 72 9.21 0.12 -5.47
CA LEU A 72 9.94 -0.09 -4.22
C LEU A 72 11.46 -0.08 -4.43
N ALA A 73 11.95 -0.55 -5.58
CA ALA A 73 13.37 -0.54 -5.88
C ALA A 73 13.89 0.91 -6.02
N LYS A 74 13.11 1.77 -6.68
CA LYS A 74 13.40 3.21 -6.76
C LYS A 74 13.29 3.89 -5.39
N LEU A 75 12.27 3.56 -4.61
CA LEU A 75 12.08 4.11 -3.25
C LEU A 75 13.27 3.80 -2.34
N VAL A 76 13.74 2.55 -2.32
CA VAL A 76 14.89 2.13 -1.51
C VAL A 76 16.14 2.89 -1.92
N LYS A 77 16.46 2.93 -3.22
CA LYS A 77 17.62 3.67 -3.74
C LYS A 77 17.57 5.17 -3.39
N ALA A 78 16.39 5.78 -3.51
CA ALA A 78 16.21 7.19 -3.17
C ALA A 78 16.43 7.46 -1.67
N ARG A 79 15.97 6.55 -0.79
CA ARG A 79 16.18 6.69 0.66
C ARG A 79 17.61 6.44 1.07
N GLU A 80 18.27 5.44 0.47
CA GLU A 80 19.69 5.16 0.70
C GLU A 80 20.56 6.38 0.31
N ALA A 81 20.28 7.01 -0.84
CA ALA A 81 20.95 8.24 -1.26
C ALA A 81 20.69 9.43 -0.30
N GLN A 82 19.59 9.42 0.42
CA GLN A 82 19.27 10.39 1.49
C GLN A 82 19.90 10.03 2.85
N GLY A 83 20.74 8.99 2.91
CA GLY A 83 21.43 8.56 4.13
C GLY A 83 20.65 7.59 5.01
N GLN A 84 19.53 7.04 4.51
CA GLN A 84 18.80 5.98 5.20
C GLN A 84 19.69 4.74 5.32
N ARG A 85 19.90 4.26 6.55
CA ARG A 85 20.62 3.00 6.79
C ARG A 85 19.72 1.79 6.58
N LEU A 86 20.29 0.73 6.02
CA LEU A 86 19.67 -0.59 5.92
C LEU A 86 20.16 -1.49 7.08
N PRO A 87 19.33 -2.42 7.59
CA PRO A 87 17.98 -2.76 7.14
C PRO A 87 16.93 -1.72 7.55
N ALA A 88 15.95 -1.47 6.68
CA ALA A 88 14.86 -0.54 6.91
C ALA A 88 13.50 -1.23 6.79
N LEU A 89 12.54 -0.84 7.62
CA LEU A 89 11.17 -1.34 7.59
C LEU A 89 10.24 -0.28 7.00
N PHE A 90 9.80 -0.50 5.77
CA PHE A 90 8.79 0.31 5.11
C PHE A 90 7.41 -0.19 5.49
N CYS A 91 6.51 0.69 5.94
CA CYS A 91 5.11 0.30 6.08
C CYS A 91 4.18 1.39 5.58
N PHE A 92 3.05 0.93 5.07
CA PHE A 92 2.08 1.69 4.31
C PHE A 92 0.76 1.71 5.08
N PRO A 93 0.52 2.72 5.93
CA PRO A 93 -0.72 2.89 6.70
C PRO A 93 -2.00 2.72 5.90
N GLN A 94 -1.99 3.16 4.64
CA GLN A 94 -3.13 3.08 3.72
C GLN A 94 -3.58 1.64 3.49
N ILE A 95 -2.65 0.67 3.51
CA ILE A 95 -2.99 -0.76 3.39
C ILE A 95 -3.88 -1.19 4.56
N LEU A 96 -3.56 -0.75 5.79
CA LEU A 96 -4.36 -1.08 6.97
C LEU A 96 -5.77 -0.50 6.87
N GLN A 97 -5.88 0.74 6.40
CA GLN A 97 -7.16 1.42 6.20
C GLN A 97 -8.01 0.69 5.14
N HIS A 98 -7.42 0.37 3.98
CA HIS A 98 -8.12 -0.38 2.94
C HIS A 98 -8.51 -1.79 3.41
N ARG A 99 -7.66 -2.49 4.17
CA ARG A 99 -8.00 -3.81 4.72
C ARG A 99 -9.20 -3.75 5.67
N LEU A 100 -9.25 -2.72 6.52
CA LEU A 100 -10.38 -2.51 7.43
C LEU A 100 -11.68 -2.27 6.65
N ARG A 101 -11.67 -1.36 5.66
CA ARG A 101 -12.80 -1.13 4.75
C ARG A 101 -13.22 -2.41 4.04
N SER A 102 -12.27 -3.18 3.51
CA SER A 102 -12.52 -4.43 2.79
C SER A 102 -13.24 -5.48 3.65
N ILE A 103 -12.82 -5.64 4.91
CA ILE A 103 -13.44 -6.60 5.84
C ILE A 103 -14.87 -6.13 6.19
N ASN A 104 -15.05 -4.86 6.56
CA ASN A 104 -16.38 -4.30 6.84
C ASN A 104 -17.32 -4.43 5.63
N ALA A 105 -16.83 -4.14 4.42
CA ALA A 105 -17.59 -4.28 3.19
C ALA A 105 -17.96 -5.75 2.89
N ALA A 106 -17.09 -6.71 3.21
CA ALA A 106 -17.40 -8.14 3.05
C ALA A 106 -18.54 -8.58 3.99
N PHE A 107 -18.49 -8.19 5.27
CA PHE A 107 -19.56 -8.48 6.21
C PHE A 107 -20.86 -7.76 5.88
N LYS A 108 -20.77 -6.50 5.42
CA LYS A 108 -21.94 -5.75 4.93
C LYS A 108 -22.64 -6.48 3.77
N ARG A 109 -21.88 -6.89 2.74
CA ARG A 109 -22.43 -7.67 1.62
C ARG A 109 -23.07 -8.99 2.06
N ALA A 110 -22.45 -9.70 3.00
CA ALA A 110 -23.00 -10.94 3.52
C ALA A 110 -24.31 -10.71 4.30
N ARG A 111 -24.36 -9.66 5.14
CA ARG A 111 -25.58 -9.26 5.89
C ARG A 111 -26.72 -8.94 4.94
N GLU A 112 -26.47 -8.10 3.94
CA GLU A 112 -27.46 -7.70 2.94
C GLU A 112 -27.96 -8.91 2.14
N SER A 113 -27.06 -9.80 1.71
CA SER A 113 -27.42 -11.00 0.96
C SER A 113 -28.25 -12.00 1.78
N TYR A 114 -28.06 -12.06 3.09
CA TYR A 114 -28.80 -12.97 3.98
C TYR A 114 -30.06 -12.35 4.59
N GLY A 115 -30.18 -11.02 4.58
CA GLY A 115 -31.23 -10.30 5.32
C GLY A 115 -30.97 -10.25 6.83
N TYR A 116 -29.70 -10.23 7.26
CA TYR A 116 -29.34 -10.13 8.67
C TYR A 116 -29.43 -8.68 9.17
N ASN A 117 -30.32 -8.43 10.13
CA ASN A 117 -30.60 -7.08 10.64
C ASN A 117 -29.66 -6.59 11.75
N GLY A 118 -28.82 -7.47 12.31
CA GLY A 118 -27.85 -7.06 13.34
C GLY A 118 -26.65 -6.34 12.73
N ASP A 119 -25.98 -5.52 13.55
CA ASP A 119 -24.81 -4.75 13.14
C ASP A 119 -23.49 -5.52 13.22
N TYR A 120 -22.49 -5.01 12.48
CA TYR A 120 -21.14 -5.54 12.46
C TYR A 120 -20.14 -4.40 12.57
N PHE A 121 -19.12 -4.61 13.40
CA PHE A 121 -17.89 -3.82 13.40
C PHE A 121 -16.73 -4.73 13.77
N LEU A 122 -15.53 -4.42 13.26
CA LEU A 122 -14.33 -5.19 13.57
C LEU A 122 -13.81 -4.85 14.97
N VAL A 123 -13.27 -5.83 15.70
CA VAL A 123 -12.48 -5.59 16.91
C VAL A 123 -11.03 -6.00 16.64
N TYR A 124 -10.10 -5.04 16.70
CA TYR A 124 -8.68 -5.29 16.48
C TYR A 124 -7.97 -5.74 17.78
N PRO A 125 -7.37 -6.94 17.80
CA PRO A 125 -6.63 -7.43 18.96
C PRO A 125 -5.25 -6.75 19.03
N ILE A 126 -5.10 -5.78 19.95
CA ILE A 126 -3.86 -4.96 20.08
C ILE A 126 -2.62 -5.85 20.29
N LYS A 127 -2.79 -7.02 20.91
CA LYS A 127 -1.72 -7.99 21.14
C LYS A 127 -0.97 -8.44 19.87
N VAL A 128 -1.57 -8.30 18.68
CA VAL A 128 -0.95 -8.68 17.40
C VAL A 128 0.11 -7.67 16.97
N ASN A 129 -0.14 -6.36 17.16
CA ASN A 129 0.82 -5.31 16.87
C ASN A 129 0.47 -4.04 17.65
N GLN A 130 1.29 -3.72 18.66
CA GLN A 130 1.07 -2.59 19.58
C GLN A 130 1.63 -1.27 19.07
N HIS A 131 2.28 -1.24 17.90
CA HIS A 131 2.88 0.00 17.40
C HIS A 131 1.83 1.07 17.21
N ARG A 132 2.05 2.24 17.83
CA ARG A 132 1.18 3.41 17.77
C ARG A 132 0.68 3.72 16.35
N ARG A 133 1.58 3.70 15.36
CA ARG A 133 1.23 3.92 13.95
C ARG A 133 0.14 2.98 13.44
N VAL A 134 0.15 1.70 13.82
CA VAL A 134 -0.88 0.73 13.41
C VAL A 134 -2.21 1.12 14.01
N ILE A 135 -2.24 1.35 15.32
CA ILE A 135 -3.46 1.71 16.06
C ILE A 135 -4.04 3.03 15.54
N GLU A 136 -3.20 4.06 15.36
CA GLU A 136 -3.62 5.33 14.79
C GLU A 136 -4.15 5.16 13.36
N SER A 137 -3.47 4.38 12.51
CA SER A 137 -3.95 4.16 11.12
C SER A 137 -5.35 3.54 11.09
N LEU A 138 -5.61 2.60 12.00
CA LEU A 138 -6.90 1.92 12.12
C LEU A 138 -7.99 2.86 12.66
N ILE A 139 -7.71 3.64 13.70
CA ILE A 139 -8.65 4.62 14.27
C ILE A 139 -9.01 5.71 13.26
N HIS A 140 -8.04 6.20 12.49
CA HIS A 140 -8.27 7.26 11.49
C HIS A 140 -8.81 6.74 10.14
N SER A 141 -9.22 5.48 10.05
CA SER A 141 -9.73 4.88 8.80
C SER A 141 -11.13 5.35 8.40
N GLY A 142 -11.90 5.92 9.34
CA GLY A 142 -13.30 6.31 9.17
C GLY A 142 -14.32 5.15 9.31
N GLU A 143 -13.83 3.92 9.51
CA GLU A 143 -14.66 2.73 9.68
C GLU A 143 -14.94 2.44 11.17
N PRO A 144 -16.12 1.89 11.53
CA PRO A 144 -16.38 1.48 12.91
C PRO A 144 -15.44 0.34 13.32
N LEU A 145 -14.75 0.55 14.44
CA LEU A 145 -13.71 -0.34 14.95
C LEU A 145 -13.68 -0.32 16.49
N GLY A 146 -13.53 -1.49 17.10
CA GLY A 146 -13.17 -1.66 18.50
C GLY A 146 -11.72 -2.11 18.68
N LEU A 147 -11.18 -1.97 19.90
CA LEU A 147 -9.86 -2.48 20.27
C LEU A 147 -10.00 -3.51 21.40
N GLU A 148 -9.35 -4.66 21.27
CA GLU A 148 -9.28 -5.68 22.32
C GLU A 148 -7.91 -5.63 23.01
N ALA A 149 -7.94 -5.49 24.34
CA ALA A 149 -6.76 -5.50 25.20
C ALA A 149 -6.77 -6.75 26.09
N GLY A 150 -5.85 -7.68 25.82
CA GLY A 150 -5.80 -8.97 26.49
C GLY A 150 -5.12 -8.98 27.87
N ARG A 151 -4.40 -7.89 28.26
CA ARG A 151 -3.75 -7.70 29.56
C ARG A 151 -3.52 -6.19 29.82
N LYS A 152 -3.24 -5.82 31.07
CA LYS A 152 -2.81 -4.46 31.45
C LYS A 152 -1.54 -4.10 30.67
N LEU A 153 -1.57 -2.98 29.95
CA LEU A 153 -0.36 -2.37 29.37
C LEU A 153 0.45 -1.85 30.57
N ASN A 154 1.53 -2.56 30.93
CA ASN A 154 2.52 -2.06 31.88
C ASN A 154 3.47 -1.09 31.17
#